data_AF-A0A1B0G2G0-F1
#
_entry.id   AF-A0A1B0G2G0-F1
#
_cell.length_a   1.000
_cell.length_b   1.000
_cell.length_c   1.000
_cell.angle_alpha   90.00
_cell.angle_beta   90.00
_cell.angle_gamma   90.00
#
_symmetry.space_group_name_H-M   'P 1'
#
loop_
_entity.id
_entity.type
_entity.pdbx_description
1 polymer ?
#
loop_
_entity_poly.entity_id
_entity_poly.type
_entity_poly.pdbx_seq_one_letter_code
_entity_poly.pdbx_strand_id
1 'polypeptide(L)'
;MTVAEAARQLLNIVDKDALEHNTVLNDLSMCVGLACVGNETQCIVMKMSHDMASTDLGGPLHSLVITAKELHPLEIEYLQHYATLDSYNY
;
A
#
# COMPACT_ATOMS: atom_id res chain seq x y z
N MET A 1 12.95 -8.47 -0.43
CA MET A 1 12.00 -7.72 0.41
C MET A 1 10.66 -7.74 -0.29
N THR A 2 9.63 -8.22 0.39
CA THR A 2 8.24 -8.18 -0.10
C THR A 2 7.57 -6.86 0.20
N VAL A 3 6.49 -6.55 -0.51
CA VAL A 3 5.66 -5.38 -0.19
C VAL A 3 5.09 -5.49 1.23
N ALA A 4 4.67 -6.70 1.64
CA ALA A 4 4.22 -6.98 2.99
C ALA A 4 5.30 -6.72 4.06
N GLU A 5 6.54 -7.13 3.81
CA GLU A 5 7.68 -6.83 4.69
C GLU A 5 7.92 -5.33 4.82
N ALA A 6 7.92 -4.61 3.69
CA ALA A 6 8.10 -3.17 3.67
C ALA A 6 6.99 -2.42 4.44
N ALA A 7 5.72 -2.78 4.18
CA ALA A 7 4.57 -2.18 4.87
C ALA A 7 4.62 -2.43 6.38
N ARG A 8 4.94 -3.66 6.81
CA ARG A 8 5.09 -3.99 8.24
C ARG A 8 6.23 -3.21 8.91
N GLN A 9 7.35 -3.04 8.23
CA GLN A 9 8.46 -2.23 8.76
C GLN A 9 8.05 -0.78 8.96
N LEU A 10 7.34 -0.20 7.97
CA LEU A 10 6.84 1.17 8.06
C LEU A 10 5.82 1.35 9.19
N LEU A 11 4.86 0.43 9.32
CA LEU A 11 3.88 0.46 10.42
C LEU A 11 4.55 0.39 11.79
N ASN A 12 5.56 -0.47 11.96
CA ASN A 12 6.31 -0.58 13.21
C ASN A 12 7.09 0.71 13.57
N ILE A 13 7.50 1.50 12.58
CA ILE A 13 8.15 2.80 12.80
C ILE A 13 7.08 3.84 13.17
N VAL A 14 6.00 3.87 12.40
CA VAL A 14 4.87 4.79 12.62
C VAL A 14 4.24 4.61 14.00
N ASP A 15 4.05 3.38 14.46
CA ASP A 15 3.48 3.09 15.79
C ASP A 15 4.37 3.61 16.93
N LYS A 16 5.70 3.54 16.75
CA LYS A 16 6.67 4.10 17.70
C LYS A 16 6.66 5.62 17.69
N ASP A 17 6.63 6.23 16.50
CA ASP A 17 6.70 7.68 16.32
C ASP A 17 5.33 8.38 16.52
N ALA A 18 4.21 7.65 16.49
CA ALA A 18 2.89 8.17 16.82
C ALA A 18 2.83 8.73 18.24
N LEU A 19 3.63 8.17 19.16
CA LEU A 19 3.84 8.72 20.50
C LEU A 19 4.44 10.14 20.46
N GLU A 20 5.18 10.48 19.41
CA GLU A 20 5.87 11.76 19.19
C GLU A 20 5.10 12.75 18.27
N HIS A 21 3.87 12.40 17.84
CA HIS A 21 2.90 13.27 17.15
C HIS A 21 3.35 13.88 15.80
N ASN A 22 4.36 13.30 15.12
CA ASN A 22 4.94 13.87 13.89
C ASN A 22 4.78 13.02 12.63
N THR A 23 3.93 11.99 12.64
CA THR A 23 3.82 11.04 11.52
C THR A 23 2.69 11.38 10.54
N VAL A 24 3.08 11.65 9.29
CA VAL A 24 2.16 11.86 8.14
C VAL A 24 1.57 10.52 7.66
N LEU A 25 2.27 9.42 7.91
CA LEU A 25 1.87 8.06 7.57
C LEU A 25 1.16 7.41 8.78
N ASN A 26 0.06 6.70 8.53
CA ASN A 26 -0.67 5.91 9.52
C ASN A 26 -1.09 4.53 8.94
N ASP A 27 -1.72 3.70 9.77
CA ASP A 27 -2.28 2.39 9.43
C ASP A 27 -3.43 2.43 8.41
N LEU A 28 -4.07 3.58 8.25
CA LEU A 28 -5.12 3.84 7.27
C LEU A 28 -4.60 4.56 6.01
N SER A 29 -3.29 4.69 5.85
CA SER A 29 -2.71 5.34 4.68
C SER A 29 -2.79 4.43 3.48
N MET A 30 -3.32 4.95 2.39
CA MET A 30 -3.45 4.23 1.13
C MET A 30 -2.07 3.93 0.54
N CYS A 31 -1.91 2.68 0.10
CA CYS A 31 -0.69 2.14 -0.44
C CYS A 31 -0.98 1.36 -1.73
N VAL A 32 -0.02 1.39 -2.66
CA VAL A 32 -0.05 0.60 -3.89
C VAL A 32 1.14 -0.35 -3.90
N GLY A 33 0.84 -1.65 -3.86
CA GLY A 33 1.80 -2.73 -3.96
C GLY A 33 1.98 -3.13 -5.42
N LEU A 34 3.24 -3.29 -5.84
CA LEU A 34 3.62 -3.64 -7.20
C LEU A 34 4.55 -4.85 -7.17
N ALA A 35 4.31 -5.82 -8.05
CA ALA A 35 5.20 -6.95 -8.31
C ALA A 35 5.38 -7.20 -9.80
N CYS A 36 6.59 -7.58 -10.21
CA CYS A 36 6.92 -8.02 -11.57
C CYS A 36 6.38 -7.11 -12.69
N VAL A 37 6.44 -5.78 -12.51
CA VAL A 37 5.91 -4.81 -13.49
C VAL A 37 6.58 -5.01 -14.85
N GLY A 38 5.77 -5.13 -15.91
CA GLY A 38 6.24 -5.44 -17.26
C GLY A 38 6.43 -6.94 -17.57
N ASN A 39 6.06 -7.83 -16.65
CA ASN A 39 6.04 -9.29 -16.83
C ASN A 39 4.59 -9.81 -16.94
N GLU A 40 4.42 -11.03 -17.45
CA GLU A 40 3.16 -11.79 -17.45
C GLU A 40 2.60 -11.99 -16.03
N THR A 41 3.46 -12.09 -15.02
CA THR A 41 3.07 -12.22 -13.61
C THR A 41 2.95 -10.89 -12.88
N GLN A 42 2.72 -9.78 -13.61
CA GLN A 42 2.56 -8.46 -13.00
C GLN A 42 1.38 -8.46 -12.01
N CYS A 43 1.62 -7.95 -10.81
CA CYS A 43 0.57 -7.75 -9.81
C CYS A 43 0.59 -6.28 -9.34
N ILE A 44 -0.58 -5.65 -9.34
CA ILE A 44 -0.79 -4.28 -8.83
C ILE A 44 -2.00 -4.35 -7.91
N VAL A 45 -1.83 -3.92 -6.66
CA VAL A 45 -2.88 -3.96 -5.64
C VAL A 45 -2.89 -2.65 -4.87
N MET A 46 -4.07 -2.04 -4.76
CA MET A 46 -4.32 -0.86 -3.94
C MET A 46 -5.04 -1.29 -2.66
N LYS A 47 -4.42 -1.01 -1.51
CA LYS A 47 -4.92 -1.37 -0.18
C LYS A 47 -4.48 -0.35 0.88
N MET A 48 -5.11 -0.38 2.04
CA MET A 48 -4.60 0.33 3.21
C MET A 48 -3.27 -0.28 3.68
N SER A 49 -2.43 0.53 4.33
CA SER A 49 -1.10 0.11 4.77
C SER A 49 -1.12 -1.11 5.71
N HIS A 50 -2.14 -1.22 6.59
CA HIS A 50 -2.32 -2.40 7.44
C HIS A 50 -2.62 -3.69 6.65
N ASP A 51 -3.51 -3.64 5.66
CA ASP A 51 -3.83 -4.80 4.82
C ASP A 51 -2.65 -5.17 3.90
N MET A 52 -1.88 -4.16 3.48
CA MET A 52 -0.70 -4.35 2.66
C MET A 52 0.35 -5.20 3.37
N ALA A 53 0.48 -5.07 4.70
CA ALA A 53 1.43 -5.84 5.51
C ALA A 53 1.17 -7.36 5.52
N SER A 54 0.00 -7.81 5.06
CA SER A 54 -0.37 -9.23 4.95
C SER A 54 -0.62 -9.67 3.50
N THR A 55 -0.32 -8.82 2.51
CA THR A 55 -0.61 -9.10 1.11
C THR A 55 0.56 -9.81 0.43
N ASP A 56 0.28 -10.96 -0.19
CA ASP A 56 1.22 -11.67 -1.06
C ASP A 56 1.00 -11.24 -2.51
N LEU A 57 2.07 -10.75 -3.15
CA LEU A 57 2.08 -10.34 -4.56
C LEU A 57 2.90 -11.31 -5.42
N GLY A 58 3.38 -12.42 -4.85
CA GLY A 58 4.15 -13.43 -5.53
C GLY A 58 5.66 -13.13 -5.57
N GLY A 59 6.26 -13.34 -6.74
CA GLY A 59 7.71 -13.27 -6.92
C GLY A 59 8.25 -11.83 -7.06
N PRO A 60 9.57 -11.64 -6.82
CA PRO A 60 10.23 -10.34 -7.05
C PRO A 60 10.32 -9.99 -8.54
N LEU A 61 10.48 -8.72 -8.92
CA LEU A 61 10.78 -7.55 -8.09
C LEU A 61 9.54 -6.87 -7.50
N HIS A 62 9.71 -6.27 -6.31
CA HIS A 62 8.65 -5.63 -5.55
C HIS A 62 8.88 -4.12 -5.38
N SER A 63 7.79 -3.35 -5.38
CA SER A 63 7.79 -1.92 -5.04
C SER A 63 6.52 -1.56 -4.26
N LEU A 64 6.66 -0.62 -3.32
CA LEU A 64 5.56 -0.09 -2.51
C LEU A 64 5.50 1.42 -2.72
N VAL A 65 4.34 1.92 -3.12
CA VAL A 65 4.07 3.35 -3.25
C VAL A 65 3.13 3.76 -2.12
N ILE A 66 3.54 4.75 -1.33
CA ILE A 66 2.68 5.41 -0.35
C ILE A 66 2.07 6.63 -1.04
N THR A 67 0.75 6.71 -1.10
CA THR A 67 0.08 7.84 -1.75
C THR A 67 0.08 9.07 -0.85
N ALA A 68 -0.07 10.24 -1.45
CA ALA A 68 -0.39 11.45 -0.69
C ALA A 68 -1.78 11.32 -0.04
N LYS A 69 -2.04 12.15 0.98
CA LYS A 69 -3.35 12.24 1.64
C LYS A 69 -4.45 12.68 0.67
N GLU A 70 -4.10 13.54 -0.28
CA GLU A 70 -4.99 14.03 -1.33
C GLU A 70 -4.39 13.63 -2.68
N LEU A 71 -5.17 12.89 -3.47
CA LEU A 71 -4.86 12.48 -4.82
C LEU A 71 -5.75 13.23 -5.80
N HIS A 72 -5.28 13.44 -7.02
CA HIS A 72 -6.12 14.00 -8.07
C HIS A 72 -7.27 13.01 -8.39
N PRO A 73 -8.51 13.47 -8.68
CA PRO A 73 -9.64 12.57 -8.92
C PRO A 73 -9.38 11.50 -9.97
N LEU A 74 -8.65 11.85 -11.04
CA LEU A 74 -8.26 10.91 -12.10
C LEU A 74 -7.31 9.80 -11.61
N GLU A 75 -6.40 10.11 -10.67
CA GLU A 75 -5.50 9.11 -10.10
C GLU A 75 -6.30 8.12 -9.23
N ILE A 76 -7.27 8.63 -8.47
CA ILE A 76 -8.18 7.80 -7.69
C ILE A 76 -8.96 6.88 -8.62
N GLU A 77 -9.66 7.43 -9.62
CA GLU A 77 -10.42 6.65 -10.60
C GLU A 77 -9.59 5.52 -11.22
N TYR A 78 -8.34 5.80 -11.58
CA TYR A 78 -7.43 4.78 -12.10
C TYR A 78 -7.08 3.70 -11.07
N LEU A 79 -6.74 4.10 -9.84
CA LEU A 79 -6.33 3.18 -8.78
C LEU A 79 -7.49 2.28 -8.31
N GLN A 80 -8.74 2.72 -8.42
CA GLN A 80 -9.92 1.92 -8.07
C GLN A 80 -9.99 0.60 -8.85
N HIS A 81 -9.45 0.53 -10.07
CA HIS A 81 -9.38 -0.72 -10.84
C HIS A 81 -8.50 -1.79 -10.18
N TYR A 82 -7.61 -1.39 -9.27
CA TYR A 82 -6.67 -2.27 -8.56
C TYR A 82 -7.01 -2.43 -7.08
N ALA A 83 -8.13 -1.85 -6.63
CA ALA A 83 -8.59 -2.00 -5.27
C ALA A 83 -9.20 -3.40 -5.07
N THR A 84 -8.80 -4.08 -4.00
CA THR A 84 -9.43 -5.36 -3.63
C THR A 84 -10.78 -5.11 -2.95
N LEU A 85 -11.77 -5.94 -3.26
CA LEU A 85 -13.18 -5.80 -2.83
C LEU A 85 -13.39 -5.80 -1.30
N ASP A 86 -12.41 -6.23 -0.51
CA ASP A 86 -12.52 -6.26 0.96
C ASP A 86 -12.48 -4.87 1.62
N SER A 87 -12.06 -3.83 0.87
CA SER A 87 -11.87 -2.46 1.38
C SER A 87 -13.04 -1.50 1.08
N TYR A 88 -14.10 -1.97 0.41
CA TYR A 88 -15.30 -1.16 0.08
C TYR A 88 -16.50 -1.56 0.93
N ASN A 89 -16.46 -1.22 2.22
CA ASN A 89 -17.68 -1.06 3.01
C ASN A 89 -17.85 0.43 3.32
N TYR A 90 -18.67 1.10 2.53
CA TYR A 90 -19.29 2.39 2.85
C TYR A 90 -20.79 2.27 2.65
#